data_AF-A0A0A8EFQ9-F1
#
_entry.id   AF-A0A0A8EFQ9-F1
#
_cell.length_a   1.000
_cell.length_b   1.000
_cell.length_c   1.000
_cell.angle_alpha   90.00
_cell.angle_beta   90.00
_cell.angle_gamma   90.00
#
_symmetry.space_group_name_H-M   'P 1'
#
loop_
_entity.id
_entity.type
_entity.pdbx_description
1 polymer ?
#
loop_
_entity_poly.entity_id
_entity_poly.type
_entity_poly.pdbx_seq_one_letter_code
_entity_poly.pdbx_strand_id
1 'polypeptide(L)'
;MPDAVDDVMGVVTQQIEDRFQMPLSDLRRAVAAAPRANDDATAVVKWYGLLTEAQEALEKAEDALVAVLGSVPGELDDPAMALAHQVNAAVAVRDGRAMVVRHYLDPHSIGRRGPGAWRGTEAAPRRGPALQTTAAPAPDPAPSVPVRGVSR
;
A
#
# COMPACT_ATOMS: atom_id res chain seq x y z
N MET A 1 -14.87 24.89 12.26
CA MET A 1 -13.48 24.38 12.32
C MET A 1 -13.30 23.54 11.08
N PRO A 2 -12.26 23.70 10.27
CA PRO A 2 -11.92 22.66 9.30
C PRO A 2 -11.62 21.39 10.11
N ASP A 3 -12.27 20.28 9.79
CA ASP A 3 -12.08 19.03 10.52
C ASP A 3 -10.66 18.50 10.26
N ALA A 4 -10.00 17.94 11.27
CA ALA A 4 -8.63 17.42 11.15
C ALA A 4 -8.49 16.31 10.09
N VAL A 5 -9.60 15.73 9.62
CA VAL A 5 -9.68 14.77 8.51
C VAL A 5 -9.61 15.43 7.13
N ASP A 6 -10.20 16.61 6.95
CA ASP A 6 -9.99 17.45 5.76
C ASP A 6 -8.50 17.80 5.62
N ASP A 7 -7.80 17.95 6.76
CA ASP A 7 -6.37 18.24 6.79
C ASP A 7 -5.52 17.06 6.27
N VAL A 8 -5.82 15.81 6.68
CA VAL A 8 -5.05 14.64 6.20
C VAL A 8 -5.21 14.44 4.70
N MET A 9 -6.45 14.46 4.19
CA MET A 9 -6.70 14.30 2.76
C MET A 9 -6.11 15.45 1.97
N GLY A 10 -6.24 16.69 2.44
CA GLY A 10 -5.64 17.88 1.84
C GLY A 10 -4.11 17.81 1.77
N VAL A 11 -3.45 17.40 2.85
CA VAL A 11 -1.99 17.21 2.88
C VAL A 11 -1.56 16.13 1.89
N VAL A 12 -2.27 15.01 1.80
CA VAL A 12 -1.95 13.95 0.83
C VAL A 12 -2.19 14.43 -0.60
N THR A 13 -3.28 15.15 -0.88
CA THR A 13 -3.52 15.78 -2.18
C THR A 13 -2.36 16.69 -2.55
N GLN A 14 -1.96 17.59 -1.66
CA GLN A 14 -0.87 18.53 -1.91
C GLN A 14 0.44 17.80 -2.21
N GLN A 15 0.79 16.76 -1.45
CA GLN A 15 2.00 15.97 -1.71
C GLN A 15 1.97 15.26 -3.07
N ILE A 16 0.80 14.80 -3.53
CA ILE A 16 0.64 14.23 -4.87
C ILE A 16 0.86 15.32 -5.92
N GLU A 17 0.23 16.47 -5.77
CA GLU A 17 0.34 17.57 -6.71
C GLU A 17 1.77 18.11 -6.79
N ASP A 18 2.45 18.25 -5.66
CA ASP A 18 3.86 18.62 -5.59
C ASP A 18 4.75 17.56 -6.26
N ARG A 19 4.43 16.27 -6.13
CA ARG A 19 5.24 15.20 -6.72
C ARG A 19 5.12 15.16 -8.25
N PHE A 20 3.91 15.34 -8.77
CA PHE A 20 3.62 15.24 -10.20
C PHE A 20 3.57 16.59 -10.93
N GLN A 21 3.69 17.70 -10.19
CA GLN A 21 3.69 19.08 -10.68
C GLN A 21 2.43 19.42 -11.49
N MET A 22 1.28 18.89 -11.07
CA MET A 22 -0.03 19.17 -11.68
C MET A 22 -1.17 18.86 -10.71
N PRO A 23 -2.35 19.49 -10.89
CA PRO A 23 -3.53 19.21 -10.07
C PRO A 23 -3.93 17.73 -10.10
N LEU A 24 -4.42 17.20 -8.99
CA LEU A 24 -4.82 15.80 -8.88
C LEU A 24 -5.91 15.43 -9.89
N SER A 25 -6.83 16.35 -10.19
CA SER A 25 -7.87 16.17 -11.20
C SER A 25 -7.30 15.96 -12.60
N ASP A 26 -6.27 16.72 -12.97
CA ASP A 26 -5.57 16.59 -14.25
C ASP A 26 -4.72 15.32 -14.28
N LEU A 27 -4.07 14.96 -13.17
CA LEU A 27 -3.35 13.69 -13.03
C LEU A 27 -4.27 12.49 -13.26
N ARG A 28 -5.47 12.50 -12.67
CA ARG A 28 -6.49 11.45 -12.88
C ARG A 28 -6.90 11.35 -14.35
N ARG A 29 -7.08 12.49 -15.03
CA ARG A 29 -7.39 12.53 -16.47
C ARG A 29 -6.25 11.98 -17.31
N ALA A 30 -5.01 12.36 -17.00
CA ALA A 30 -3.81 11.89 -17.71
C ALA A 30 -3.61 10.37 -17.54
N VAL A 31 -3.77 9.85 -16.33
CA VAL A 31 -3.72 8.42 -16.03
C VAL A 31 -4.83 7.66 -16.76
N ALA A 32 -6.06 8.19 -16.79
CA ALA A 32 -7.16 7.56 -17.51
C ALA A 32 -6.91 7.49 -19.03
N ALA A 33 -6.30 8.54 -19.60
CA ALA A 33 -5.98 8.60 -21.02
C ALA A 33 -4.80 7.68 -21.40
N ALA A 34 -3.78 7.57 -20.55
CA ALA A 34 -2.58 6.78 -20.82
C ALA A 34 -2.05 6.05 -19.57
N PRO A 35 -2.71 4.96 -19.11
CA PRO A 35 -2.36 4.29 -17.85
C PRO A 35 -0.95 3.70 -17.79
N ARG A 36 -0.31 3.45 -18.95
CA ARG A 36 1.05 2.87 -19.06
C ARG A 36 2.14 3.91 -19.27
N ALA A 37 1.80 5.20 -19.33
CA ALA A 37 2.78 6.27 -19.51
C ALA A 37 3.68 6.42 -18.27
N ASN A 38 3.10 6.24 -17.09
CA ASN A 38 3.77 6.32 -15.80
C ASN A 38 3.08 5.39 -14.78
N ASP A 39 3.75 4.27 -14.46
CA ASP A 39 3.20 3.26 -13.56
C ASP A 39 3.01 3.79 -12.12
N ASP A 40 3.85 4.73 -11.69
CA ASP A 40 3.76 5.35 -10.37
C ASP A 40 2.55 6.28 -10.28
N ALA A 41 2.32 7.11 -11.30
CA ALA A 41 1.14 7.96 -11.37
C ALA A 41 -0.14 7.13 -11.32
N THR A 42 -0.20 6.04 -12.09
CA THR A 42 -1.33 5.12 -12.10
C THR A 42 -1.57 4.47 -10.75
N ALA A 43 -0.51 4.03 -10.08
CA ALA A 43 -0.61 3.43 -8.76
C ALA A 43 -1.03 4.47 -7.70
N VAL A 44 -0.46 5.67 -7.70
CA VAL A 44 -0.85 6.75 -6.78
C VAL A 44 -2.32 7.09 -6.93
N VAL A 45 -2.81 7.30 -8.15
CA VAL A 45 -4.23 7.61 -8.39
C VAL A 45 -5.14 6.50 -7.87
N LYS A 46 -4.77 5.24 -8.09
CA LYS A 46 -5.52 4.09 -7.56
C LYS A 46 -5.54 4.08 -6.03
N TRP A 47 -4.38 4.22 -5.39
CA TRP A 47 -4.25 4.17 -3.94
C TRP A 47 -4.90 5.37 -3.25
N TYR A 48 -4.86 6.54 -3.89
CA TYR A 48 -5.58 7.72 -3.42
C TYR A 48 -7.11 7.51 -3.47
N GLY A 49 -7.62 6.87 -4.52
CA GLY A 49 -9.03 6.47 -4.57
C GLY A 49 -9.42 5.55 -3.41
N LEU A 50 -8.62 4.51 -3.17
CA LEU A 50 -8.84 3.59 -2.04
C LEU A 50 -8.70 4.27 -0.67
N LEU A 51 -7.84 5.28 -0.55
CA LEU A 51 -7.74 6.09 0.66
C LEU A 51 -8.99 6.95 0.88
N THR A 52 -9.53 7.53 -0.18
CA THR A 52 -10.79 8.30 -0.14
C THR A 52 -11.94 7.41 0.32
N GLU A 53 -12.08 6.22 -0.25
CA GLU A 53 -13.10 5.23 0.17
C GLU A 53 -12.94 4.82 1.64
N ALA A 54 -11.69 4.65 2.11
CA ALA A 54 -11.40 4.32 3.51
C ALA A 54 -11.75 5.48 4.46
N GLN A 55 -11.52 6.72 4.04
CA GLN A 55 -11.88 7.91 4.80
C GLN A 55 -13.40 8.05 4.95
N GLU A 56 -14.17 7.88 3.86
CA GLU A 56 -15.64 7.86 3.92
C GLU A 56 -16.19 6.73 4.81
N ALA A 57 -15.52 5.57 4.80
CA ALA A 57 -15.91 4.44 5.65
C ALA A 57 -15.63 4.70 7.14
N LEU A 58 -14.53 5.40 7.44
CA LEU A 58 -14.20 5.84 8.80
C LEU A 58 -15.24 6.84 9.31
N GLU A 59 -15.56 7.88 8.54
CA GLU A 59 -16.57 8.88 8.90
C GLU A 59 -17.92 8.22 9.21
N LYS A 60 -18.37 7.30 8.36
CA LYS A 60 -19.62 6.54 8.62
C LYS A 60 -19.58 5.72 9.91
N ALA A 61 -18.42 5.13 10.23
CA ALA A 61 -18.26 4.37 11.46
C ALA A 61 -18.26 5.28 12.70
N GLU A 62 -17.60 6.44 12.60
CA GLU A 62 -17.58 7.46 13.66
C GLU A 62 -18.97 8.04 13.91
N ASP A 63 -19.69 8.41 12.85
CA ASP A 63 -21.08 8.90 12.93
C ASP A 63 -22.00 7.87 13.61
N ALA A 64 -21.86 6.59 13.26
CA ALA A 64 -22.63 5.52 13.88
C ALA A 64 -22.33 5.38 15.37
N LEU A 65 -21.06 5.46 15.76
CA LEU A 65 -20.65 5.42 17.17
C LEU A 65 -21.19 6.63 17.94
N VAL A 66 -21.03 7.84 17.39
CA VAL A 66 -21.52 9.08 18.01
C VAL A 66 -23.03 9.06 18.18
N ALA A 67 -23.78 8.55 17.19
CA ALA A 67 -25.23 8.42 17.28
C ALA A 67 -25.67 7.53 18.45
N VAL A 68 -24.98 6.41 18.68
CA VAL A 68 -25.27 5.50 19.80
C VAL A 68 -24.89 6.14 21.14
N LEU A 69 -23.69 6.73 21.22
CA LEU A 69 -23.21 7.40 22.44
C LEU A 69 -24.10 8.58 22.86
N GLY A 70 -24.67 9.30 21.91
CA GLY A 70 -25.61 10.39 22.19
C GLY A 70 -26.98 9.91 22.71
N SER A 71 -27.31 8.63 22.56
CA SER A 71 -28.62 8.07 22.90
C SER A 71 -28.66 7.32 24.25
N VAL A 72 -27.52 6.88 24.77
CA VAL A 72 -27.43 6.06 25.99
C VAL A 72 -26.59 6.78 27.06
N PRO A 73 -27.21 7.41 28.08
CA PRO A 73 -26.46 7.89 29.25
C PRO A 73 -26.12 6.69 30.15
N GLY A 74 -24.87 6.24 30.18
CA GLY A 74 -24.44 5.12 31.02
C GLY A 74 -23.13 4.45 30.60
N GLU A 75 -22.88 3.27 31.15
CA GLU A 75 -21.78 2.40 30.74
C GLU A 75 -21.98 1.93 29.28
N LEU A 76 -20.89 1.87 28.52
CA LEU A 76 -20.88 1.37 27.14
C LEU A 76 -21.33 -0.10 27.13
N ASP A 77 -22.45 -0.35 26.46
CA ASP A 77 -22.94 -1.71 26.25
C ASP A 77 -22.15 -2.43 25.13
N ASP A 78 -22.31 -3.76 25.05
CA ASP A 78 -21.63 -4.58 24.04
C ASP A 78 -21.82 -4.07 22.59
N PRO A 79 -23.02 -3.58 22.18
CA PRO A 79 -23.22 -2.94 20.88
C PRO A 79 -22.36 -1.69 20.65
N ALA A 80 -22.26 -0.79 21.62
CA ALA A 80 -21.43 0.40 21.48
C ALA A 80 -19.94 0.07 21.45
N MET A 81 -19.51 -0.94 22.21
CA MET A 81 -18.15 -1.47 22.14
C MET A 81 -17.83 -2.08 20.76
N ALA A 82 -18.77 -2.77 20.12
CA ALA A 82 -18.59 -3.31 18.77
C ALA A 82 -18.38 -2.19 17.73
N LEU A 83 -19.11 -1.08 17.83
CA LEU A 83 -18.92 0.09 16.97
C LEU A 83 -17.57 0.76 17.21
N ALA A 84 -17.10 0.84 18.46
CA ALA A 84 -15.76 1.33 18.76
C ALA A 84 -14.66 0.47 18.11
N HIS A 85 -14.82 -0.86 18.12
CA HIS A 85 -13.92 -1.76 17.39
C HIS A 85 -13.99 -1.55 15.86
N GLN A 86 -15.17 -1.27 15.32
CA GLN A 86 -15.34 -0.97 13.90
C GLN A 86 -14.61 0.32 13.49
N VAL A 87 -14.69 1.38 14.30
CA VAL A 87 -13.93 2.62 14.08
C VAL A 87 -12.43 2.33 14.07
N ASN A 88 -11.92 1.59 15.06
CA ASN A 88 -10.50 1.21 15.11
C ASN A 88 -10.05 0.44 13.86
N ALA A 89 -10.89 -0.48 13.36
CA ALA A 89 -10.60 -1.20 12.13
C ALA A 89 -10.58 -0.26 10.91
N ALA A 90 -11.50 0.69 10.81
CA ALA A 90 -11.54 1.68 9.73
C ALA A 90 -10.31 2.60 9.75
N VAL A 91 -9.87 3.06 10.93
CA VAL A 91 -8.62 3.83 11.08
C VAL A 91 -7.42 3.03 10.58
N ALA A 92 -7.29 1.77 10.97
CA ALA A 92 -6.18 0.93 10.53
C ALA A 92 -6.15 0.75 9.01
N VAL A 93 -7.33 0.62 8.37
CA VAL A 93 -7.43 0.57 6.91
C VAL A 93 -6.99 1.89 6.29
N ARG A 94 -7.51 3.04 6.76
CA ARG A 94 -7.14 4.38 6.26
C ARG A 94 -5.63 4.59 6.36
N ASP A 95 -5.04 4.34 7.52
CA ASP A 95 -3.61 4.54 7.76
C ASP A 95 -2.75 3.62 6.88
N GLY A 96 -3.20 2.37 6.69
CA GLY A 96 -2.58 1.44 5.75
C GLY A 96 -2.60 1.98 4.31
N ARG A 97 -3.72 2.56 3.85
CA ARG A 97 -3.81 3.18 2.52
C ARG A 97 -2.93 4.43 2.40
N ALA A 98 -2.93 5.30 3.41
CA ALA A 98 -2.12 6.50 3.44
C ALA A 98 -0.61 6.17 3.40
N MET A 99 -0.18 5.16 4.15
CA MET A 99 1.21 4.67 4.14
C MET A 99 1.63 4.19 2.75
N VAL A 100 0.74 3.50 2.03
CA VAL A 100 1.04 3.06 0.66
C VAL A 100 1.14 4.25 -0.28
N VAL A 101 0.22 5.23 -0.22
CA VAL A 101 0.33 6.46 -1.02
C VAL A 101 1.67 7.15 -0.77
N ARG A 102 2.05 7.33 0.51
CA ARG A 102 3.33 7.93 0.90
C ARG A 102 4.54 7.17 0.33
N HIS A 103 4.49 5.85 0.29
CA HIS A 103 5.55 5.03 -0.32
C HIS A 103 5.76 5.34 -1.82
N TYR A 104 4.70 5.62 -2.57
CA TYR A 104 4.80 6.00 -3.99
C TYR A 104 5.24 7.45 -4.18
N LEU A 105 4.97 8.33 -3.21
CA LEU A 105 5.39 9.73 -3.26
C LEU A 105 6.86 9.92 -2.89
N ASP A 106 7.42 9.06 -2.04
CA ASP A 106 8.82 9.10 -1.62
C ASP A 106 9.78 8.59 -2.72
N PRO A 107 10.64 9.46 -3.31
CA PRO A 107 11.63 9.06 -4.30
C PRO A 107 12.74 8.13 -3.75
N HIS A 108 12.90 8.10 -2.43
CA HIS A 108 13.95 7.35 -1.75
C HIS A 108 13.43 6.04 -1.13
N SER A 109 12.16 5.70 -1.35
CA SER A 109 11.59 4.49 -0.76
C SER A 109 12.28 3.22 -1.26
N ILE A 110 12.34 2.22 -0.38
CA ILE A 110 13.02 0.95 -0.65
C ILE A 110 12.41 0.31 -1.90
N GLY A 111 13.26 -0.03 -2.88
CA GLY A 111 12.84 -0.55 -4.19
C GLY A 111 12.63 0.51 -5.28
N ARG A 112 12.63 1.81 -4.95
CA ARG A 112 12.31 2.91 -5.89
C ARG A 112 13.47 3.82 -6.28
N ARG A 113 14.71 3.50 -5.90
CA ARG A 113 15.90 4.29 -6.28
C ARG A 113 16.05 4.37 -7.82
N GLY A 114 15.46 5.39 -8.44
CA GLY A 114 15.36 5.58 -9.90
C GLY A 114 14.79 6.95 -10.27
N PRO A 115 15.06 7.47 -11.49
CA PRO A 115 14.68 8.82 -11.88
C PRO A 115 13.16 8.93 -11.98
N GLY A 116 12.55 9.53 -10.96
CA GLY A 116 11.11 9.74 -10.85
C GLY A 116 10.59 10.93 -11.64
N ALA A 117 11.14 11.19 -12.82
CA ALA A 117 10.64 12.20 -13.74
C ALA A 117 10.02 11.47 -14.94
N TRP A 118 8.77 11.81 -15.23
CA TRP A 118 8.02 11.48 -16.44
C TRP A 118 8.87 10.97 -17.61
N ARG A 119 8.46 9.84 -18.21
CA ARG A 119 9.13 9.17 -19.33
C ARG A 119 9.54 10.21 -20.40
N GLY A 120 10.82 10.58 -20.38
CA GLY A 120 11.38 11.70 -21.14
C GLY A 120 12.84 12.03 -20.78
N THR A 121 13.31 11.65 -19.59
CA THR A 121 14.74 11.68 -19.24
C THR A 121 15.34 10.27 -19.27
N GLU A 122 16.43 10.11 -20.02
CA GLU A 122 17.04 8.85 -20.42
C GLU A 122 17.17 7.79 -19.31
N ALA A 123 16.81 6.56 -19.67
CA ALA A 123 17.00 5.39 -18.84
C ALA A 123 18.50 5.08 -18.69
N ALA A 124 19.09 5.40 -17.54
CA ALA A 124 20.41 4.87 -17.19
C ALA A 124 20.34 3.33 -17.10
N PRO A 125 21.27 2.58 -17.73
CA PRO A 125 21.26 1.12 -17.68
C PRO A 125 21.64 0.66 -16.28
N ARG A 126 20.67 0.11 -15.53
CA ARG A 126 20.94 -0.56 -14.26
C ARG A 126 21.60 -1.91 -14.53
N ARG A 127 22.93 -1.98 -14.42
CA ARG A 127 23.66 -3.24 -14.27
C ARG A 127 24.27 -3.29 -12.88
N GLY A 128 23.48 -3.71 -11.90
CA GLY A 128 23.99 -4.08 -10.58
C GLY A 128 24.65 -5.46 -10.64
N PRO A 129 25.66 -5.76 -9.79
CA PRO A 129 26.28 -7.07 -9.77
C PRO A 129 25.26 -8.10 -9.26
N ALA A 130 24.92 -9.08 -10.08
CA ALA A 130 24.15 -10.24 -9.64
C ALA A 130 25.04 -11.06 -8.69
N LEU A 131 24.67 -11.12 -7.41
CA LEU A 131 25.26 -12.09 -6.49
C LEU A 131 24.87 -13.48 -7.00
N GLN A 132 25.86 -14.28 -7.35
CA GLN A 132 25.64 -15.66 -7.76
C GLN A 132 25.28 -16.47 -6.51
N THR A 133 24.02 -16.89 -6.39
CA THR A 133 23.64 -17.95 -5.45
C THR A 133 24.24 -19.25 -5.96
N THR A 134 25.24 -19.78 -5.28
CA THR A 134 25.72 -21.14 -5.48
C THR A 134 24.60 -22.13 -5.18
N ALA A 135 24.36 -23.08 -6.09
CA ALA A 135 23.39 -24.14 -5.89
C ALA A 135 23.79 -25.05 -4.71
N ALA A 136 22.81 -25.49 -3.93
CA ALA A 136 23.02 -26.42 -2.82
C ALA A 136 23.55 -27.79 -3.34
N PRO A 137 24.48 -28.45 -2.62
CA PRO A 137 24.98 -29.77 -3.01
C PRO A 137 23.86 -30.81 -3.02
N ALA A 138 23.85 -31.67 -4.05
CA ALA A 138 22.93 -32.80 -4.13
C ALA A 138 23.26 -33.85 -3.04
N PRO A 139 22.25 -34.55 -2.50
CA PRO A 139 22.47 -35.60 -1.51
C PRO A 139 23.24 -36.79 -2.11
N ASP A 140 24.17 -37.33 -1.33
CA ASP A 140 25.00 -38.49 -1.69
C ASP A 140 24.16 -39.75 -1.96
N PRO A 141 24.50 -40.55 -2.98
CA PRO A 141 23.85 -41.84 -3.22
C PRO A 141 24.23 -42.85 -2.14
N ALA A 142 23.22 -43.46 -1.52
CA ALA A 142 23.39 -44.51 -0.52
C ALA A 142 24.15 -45.73 -1.10
N PRO A 143 25.04 -46.37 -0.32
CA PRO A 143 25.83 -47.50 -0.80
C PRO A 143 24.94 -48.73 -1.03
N SER A 144 25.06 -49.33 -2.23
CA SER A 144 24.42 -50.58 -2.59
C SER A 144 25.12 -51.76 -1.90
N VAL A 145 24.34 -52.57 -1.18
CA VAL A 145 24.85 -53.79 -0.52
C VAL A 145 24.65 -54.97 -1.48
N PRO A 146 25.70 -55.67 -1.94
CA PRO A 146 25.53 -56.84 -2.80
C PRO A 146 25.07 -58.06 -1.99
N VAL A 147 23.92 -58.62 -2.36
CA VAL A 147 23.44 -59.93 -1.88
C VAL A 147 24.34 -61.03 -2.46
N ARG A 148 24.98 -61.80 -1.58
CA ARG A 148 25.89 -62.90 -1.93
C ARG A 148 25.07 -64.16 -2.21
N GLY A 149 24.99 -64.54 -3.49
CA GLY A 149 24.45 -65.84 -3.91
C GLY A 149 25.34 -67.00 -3.44
N VAL A 150 24.70 -68.02 -2.86
CA VAL A 150 25.28 -69.33 -2.56
C VAL A 150 25.03 -70.24 -3.76
N SER A 151 26.08 -70.92 -4.23
CA SER A 151 25.97 -72.01 -5.20
C SER A 151 26.97 -73.11 -4.83
N ARG A 152 26.47 -74.19 -4.22
CA ARG A 152 26.70 -75.57 -4.67
C ARG A 152 25.78 -76.53 -3.96
#